data_AF-A0A952NNX5-F1
#
_entry.id   AF-A0A952NNX5-F1
#
_cell.length_a   1.000
_cell.length_b   1.000
_cell.length_c   1.000
_cell.angle_alpha   90.00
_cell.angle_beta   90.00
_cell.angle_gamma   90.00
#
_symmetry.space_group_name_H-M   'P 1'
#
loop_
_entity.id
_entity.type
_entity.pdbx_description
1 polymer ?
#
loop_
_entity_poly.entity_id
_entity_poly.type
_entity_poly.pdbx_seq_one_letter_code
_entity_poly.pdbx_strand_id
1 'polypeptide(L)'
;MSDETKKRRIPKYDRVTLYEEAMKRVDGWIKQAQDSKAGVSLFRKDILNWYIMNAPEKLDAKSIEGLSAQFFDQERFLKQALKRVRDAKGRGETVSLQELMTDEQSVKPKKPRKPRSPKSSSTEGVSVDPVTTPTSDFS
;
A
#
# COMPACT_ATOMS: atom_id res chain seq x y z
N MET A 1 -36.07 -18.72 7.89
CA MET A 1 -35.52 -17.43 8.35
C MET A 1 -34.25 -17.76 9.12
N SER A 2 -33.08 -17.58 8.50
CA SER A 2 -31.79 -17.93 9.12
C SER A 2 -30.83 -16.78 8.83
N ASP A 3 -30.71 -15.87 9.79
CA ASP A 3 -29.74 -14.79 9.76
C ASP A 3 -28.36 -15.35 10.14
N GLU A 4 -27.48 -15.37 9.14
CA GLU A 4 -26.13 -15.88 9.25
C GLU A 4 -25.23 -14.81 9.89
N THR A 5 -24.94 -14.97 11.18
CA THR A 5 -24.09 -14.07 11.95
C THR A 5 -22.63 -14.16 11.48
N LYS A 6 -22.25 -13.34 10.50
CA LYS A 6 -20.84 -13.16 10.10
C LYS A 6 -20.03 -12.58 11.26
N LYS A 7 -19.19 -13.41 11.87
CA LYS A 7 -18.22 -13.03 12.91
C LYS A 7 -17.31 -11.91 12.38
N ARG A 8 -17.40 -10.71 12.96
CA ARG A 8 -16.52 -9.58 12.61
C ARG A 8 -15.08 -9.94 12.97
N ARG A 9 -14.17 -9.91 11.99
CA ARG A 9 -12.74 -10.11 12.23
C ARG A 9 -12.20 -8.92 13.01
N ILE A 10 -11.70 -9.17 14.22
CA ILE A 10 -11.05 -8.15 15.03
C ILE A 10 -9.74 -7.76 14.34
N PRO A 11 -9.45 -6.46 14.17
CA PRO A 11 -8.17 -6.01 13.61
C PRO A 11 -7.02 -6.48 14.50
N LYS A 12 -5.97 -7.02 13.88
CA LYS A 12 -4.72 -7.37 14.58
C LYS A 12 -3.87 -6.10 14.68
N TYR A 13 -3.48 -5.76 15.89
CA TYR A 13 -2.56 -4.65 16.17
C TYR A 13 -1.19 -5.22 16.54
N ASP A 14 -0.14 -4.69 15.91
CA ASP A 14 1.23 -5.02 16.27
C ASP A 14 1.65 -4.28 17.54
N ARG A 15 2.28 -5.01 18.46
CA ARG A 15 2.87 -4.42 19.66
C ARG A 15 4.24 -3.87 19.31
N VAL A 16 4.42 -2.57 19.45
CA VAL A 16 5.70 -1.89 19.20
C VAL A 16 6.44 -1.71 20.53
N THR A 17 7.63 -2.30 20.62
CA THR A 17 8.54 -2.09 21.75
C THR A 17 9.40 -0.86 21.48
N LEU A 18 9.50 0.04 22.45
CA LEU A 18 10.36 1.22 22.36
C LEU A 18 11.71 0.94 23.00
N TYR A 19 12.76 1.50 22.41
CA TYR A 19 14.09 1.53 23.01
C TYR A 19 14.09 2.39 24.29
N GLU A 20 15.03 2.13 25.20
CA GLU A 20 15.12 2.84 26.48
C GLU A 20 15.27 4.35 26.31
N GLU A 21 16.10 4.78 25.37
CA GLU A 21 16.30 6.20 25.07
C GLU A 21 15.01 6.87 24.56
N ALA A 22 14.25 6.19 23.71
CA ALA A 22 12.98 6.69 23.21
C ALA A 22 11.95 6.80 24.35
N MET A 23 11.91 5.82 25.27
CA MET A 23 11.04 5.89 26.45
C MET A 23 11.39 7.09 27.34
N LYS A 24 12.67 7.33 27.60
CA LYS A 24 13.13 8.49 28.39
C LYS A 24 12.71 9.81 27.76
N ARG A 25 12.78 9.94 26.44
CA ARG A 25 12.32 11.14 25.73
C ARG A 25 10.82 11.35 25.86
N VAL A 26 10.02 10.29 25.66
CA VAL A 26 8.56 10.37 25.82
C VAL A 26 8.18 10.75 27.25
N ASP A 27 8.83 10.16 28.26
CA ASP A 27 8.58 10.51 29.66
C ASP A 27 8.94 11.97 29.98
N GLY A 28 10.01 12.49 29.35
CA GLY A 28 10.36 13.91 29.41
C GLY A 28 9.26 14.81 28.83
N TRP A 29 8.71 14.44 27.66
CA TRP A 29 7.60 15.18 27.05
C TRP A 29 6.32 15.14 27.89
N ILE A 30 6.00 14.00 28.54
CA ILE A 30 4.86 13.90 29.47
C ILE A 30 5.02 14.91 30.60
N LYS A 31 6.17 14.89 31.28
CA LYS A 31 6.44 15.80 32.40
C LYS A 31 6.35 17.26 31.96
N GLN A 32 6.99 17.62 30.86
CA GLN A 32 6.94 18.97 30.32
C GLN A 32 5.51 19.44 30.03
N ALA A 33 4.66 18.57 29.47
CA ALA A 33 3.27 18.90 29.19
C ALA A 33 2.44 19.07 30.48
N GLN A 34 2.66 18.21 31.48
CA GLN A 34 2.01 18.27 32.78
C GLN A 34 2.40 19.52 33.58
N ASP A 35 3.69 19.88 33.55
CA ASP A 35 4.21 21.07 34.23
C ASP A 35 3.73 22.37 33.58
N SER A 36 3.51 22.36 32.26
CA SER A 36 3.09 23.56 31.51
C SER A 36 1.61 23.90 31.69
N LYS A 37 0.73 22.91 31.89
CA LYS A 37 -0.72 23.12 32.00
C LYS A 37 -1.34 22.19 33.02
N ALA A 38 -1.88 22.78 34.09
CA ALA A 38 -2.67 22.05 35.08
C ALA A 38 -3.87 21.33 34.42
N GLY A 39 -4.08 20.07 34.76
CA GLY A 39 -5.19 19.25 34.25
C GLY A 39 -4.86 18.39 33.02
N VAL A 40 -3.65 18.52 32.45
CA VAL A 40 -3.20 17.63 31.37
C VAL A 40 -2.72 16.31 31.98
N SER A 41 -3.41 15.21 31.64
CA SER A 41 -2.97 13.85 31.96
C SER A 41 -2.78 13.08 30.65
N LEU A 42 -1.55 12.63 30.40
CA LEU A 42 -1.17 11.97 29.17
C LEU A 42 -0.51 10.64 29.50
N PHE A 43 -0.90 9.60 28.76
CA PHE A 43 -0.17 8.34 28.75
C PHE A 43 0.80 8.31 27.57
N ARG A 44 1.84 7.48 27.66
CA ARG A 44 2.83 7.29 26.59
C ARG A 44 2.19 7.01 25.22
N LYS A 45 1.13 6.18 25.21
CA LYS A 45 0.37 5.84 23.99
C LYS A 45 -0.27 7.07 23.35
N ASP A 46 -0.74 8.03 24.14
CA ASP A 46 -1.46 9.20 23.64
C ASP A 46 -0.49 10.14 22.95
N ILE A 47 0.70 10.33 23.52
CA ILE A 47 1.77 11.13 22.90
C ILE A 47 2.26 10.52 21.60
N LEU A 48 2.48 9.20 21.56
CA LEU A 48 2.94 8.53 20.33
C LEU A 48 1.89 8.63 19.22
N ASN A 49 0.63 8.35 19.55
CA ASN A 49 -0.47 8.48 18.59
C ASN A 49 -0.62 9.93 18.14
N TRP A 50 -0.59 10.90 19.06
CA TRP A 50 -0.63 12.31 18.71
C TRP A 50 0.53 12.70 17.80
N TYR A 51 1.76 12.27 18.10
CA TYR A 51 2.94 12.58 17.30
C TYR A 51 2.82 12.02 15.87
N ILE A 52 2.40 10.77 15.73
CA ILE A 52 2.23 10.12 14.42
C ILE A 52 1.11 10.80 13.62
N MET A 53 0.00 11.17 14.25
CA MET A 53 -1.13 11.80 13.58
C MET A 53 -0.86 13.25 13.16
N ASN A 54 0.10 13.93 13.82
CA ASN A 54 0.53 15.28 13.45
C ASN A 54 1.77 15.29 12.54
N ALA A 55 2.40 14.13 12.31
CA ALA A 55 3.48 14.00 11.35
C ALA A 55 2.93 14.18 9.91
N PRO A 56 3.76 14.63 8.95
CA PRO A 56 3.35 14.72 7.56
C PRO A 56 2.92 13.34 7.02
N GLU A 57 1.84 13.31 6.25
CA GLU A 57 1.29 12.07 5.67
C GLU A 57 2.31 11.36 4.75
N LYS A 58 3.22 12.13 4.16
CA LYS A 58 4.31 11.62 3.33
C LYS A 58 5.64 11.99 3.95
N LEU A 59 6.51 10.98 4.07
CA LEU A 59 7.90 11.19 4.43
C LEU A 59 8.61 11.99 3.33
N ASP A 60 9.46 12.92 3.74
CA ASP A 60 10.32 13.65 2.83
C ASP A 60 11.48 12.76 2.35
N ALA A 61 12.10 13.15 1.22
CA ALA A 61 13.17 12.37 0.60
C ALA A 61 14.35 12.14 1.56
N LYS A 62 14.67 13.12 2.42
CA LYS A 62 15.76 13.00 3.39
C LYS A 62 15.46 11.98 4.48
N SER A 63 14.24 11.96 5.02
CA SER A 63 13.85 10.94 6.00
C SER A 63 13.82 9.55 5.37
N ILE A 64 13.38 9.42 4.13
CA ILE A 64 13.42 8.14 3.39
C ILE A 64 14.86 7.66 3.22
N GLU A 65 15.77 8.55 2.83
CA GLU A 65 17.20 8.23 2.69
C GLU A 65 17.80 7.78 4.03
N GLY A 66 17.53 8.50 5.12
CA GLY A 66 18.00 8.14 6.46
C GLY A 66 17.47 6.79 6.94
N LEU A 67 16.17 6.52 6.74
CA LEU A 67 15.57 5.22 7.05
C LEU A 67 16.18 4.11 6.21
N SER A 68 16.40 4.36 4.91
CA SER A 68 17.00 3.38 4.01
C SER A 68 18.42 3.04 4.44
N ALA A 69 19.23 4.03 4.83
CA ALA A 69 20.60 3.81 5.28
C ALA A 69 20.67 3.00 6.59
N GLN A 70 19.77 3.28 7.54
CA GLN A 70 19.78 2.64 8.85
C GLN A 70 19.17 1.23 8.85
N PHE A 71 18.17 0.98 8.02
CA PHE A 71 17.41 -0.26 8.01
C PHE A 71 17.57 -1.07 6.71
N PHE A 72 18.65 -0.83 5.94
CA PHE A 72 18.93 -1.61 4.74
C PHE A 72 19.26 -3.06 5.07
N ASP A 73 18.40 -3.99 4.62
CA ASP A 73 18.64 -5.43 4.72
C ASP A 73 19.20 -5.96 3.40
N GLN A 74 20.51 -6.20 3.38
CA GLN A 74 21.24 -6.71 2.22
C GLN A 74 20.73 -8.08 1.77
N GLU A 75 20.39 -8.98 2.69
CA GLU A 75 19.93 -10.32 2.33
C GLU A 75 18.56 -10.27 1.65
N ARG A 76 17.65 -9.49 2.24
CA ARG A 76 16.30 -9.31 1.68
C ARG A 76 16.39 -8.63 0.31
N PHE A 77 17.27 -7.64 0.17
CA PHE A 77 17.57 -7.01 -1.10
C PHE A 77 18.05 -8.03 -2.14
N LEU A 78 19.07 -8.84 -1.82
CA LEU A 78 19.60 -9.87 -2.75
C LEU A 78 18.55 -10.90 -3.14
N LYS A 79 17.74 -11.37 -2.18
CA LYS A 79 16.61 -12.28 -2.46
C LYS A 79 15.60 -11.65 -3.43
N GLN A 80 15.31 -10.35 -3.26
CA GLN A 80 14.42 -9.62 -4.15
C GLN A 80 15.05 -9.38 -5.53
N ALA A 81 16.33 -9.01 -5.59
CA ALA A 81 17.08 -8.81 -6.83
C ALA A 81 17.14 -10.11 -7.65
N LEU A 82 17.48 -11.22 -7.01
CA LEU A 82 17.48 -12.55 -7.64
C LEU A 82 16.09 -12.92 -8.19
N LYS A 83 15.01 -12.63 -7.45
CA LYS A 83 13.65 -12.80 -7.96
C LYS A 83 13.40 -11.95 -9.21
N ARG A 84 13.79 -10.67 -9.20
CA ARG A 84 13.65 -9.78 -10.36
C ARG A 84 14.42 -10.29 -11.59
N VAL A 85 15.64 -10.79 -11.41
CA VAL A 85 16.45 -11.38 -12.50
C VAL A 85 15.77 -12.63 -13.06
N ARG A 86 15.24 -13.51 -12.21
CA ARG A 86 14.48 -14.69 -12.66
C ARG A 86 13.22 -14.29 -13.43
N ASP A 87 12.48 -13.32 -12.92
CA ASP A 87 11.26 -12.82 -13.56
C ASP A 87 11.58 -12.18 -14.93
N ALA A 88 12.70 -11.45 -15.04
CA ALA A 88 13.17 -10.88 -16.31
C ALA A 88 13.60 -11.96 -17.30
N LYS A 89 14.39 -12.94 -16.86
CA LYS A 89 14.80 -14.09 -17.69
C LYS A 89 13.58 -14.86 -18.20
N GLY A 90 12.55 -15.04 -17.37
CA GLY A 90 11.28 -15.66 -17.78
C GLY A 90 10.50 -14.87 -18.82
N ARG A 91 10.71 -13.56 -18.92
CA ARG A 91 10.16 -12.69 -19.98
C ARG A 91 11.05 -12.61 -21.23
N GLY A 92 12.23 -13.23 -21.21
CA GLY A 92 13.25 -13.10 -22.27
C GLY A 92 14.06 -11.81 -22.18
N GLU A 93 13.98 -11.07 -21.07
CA GLU A 93 14.76 -9.87 -20.81
C GLU A 93 16.04 -10.24 -20.03
N THR A 94 17.19 -9.72 -20.45
CA THR A 94 18.42 -9.80 -19.66
C THR A 94 18.54 -8.54 -18.82
N VAL A 95 18.41 -8.69 -17.50
CA VAL A 95 18.65 -7.60 -16.54
C VAL A 95 19.88 -7.96 -15.73
N SER A 96 20.86 -7.07 -15.70
CA SER A 96 22.09 -7.27 -14.92
C SER A 96 21.89 -6.86 -13.46
N LEU A 97 22.66 -7.46 -12.56
CA LEU A 97 22.61 -7.07 -11.14
C LEU A 97 23.06 -5.62 -10.93
N GLN A 98 24.01 -5.14 -11.74
CA GLN A 98 24.50 -3.76 -11.69
C GLN A 98 23.41 -2.74 -12.03
N GLU A 99 22.56 -3.04 -13.02
CA GLU A 99 21.39 -2.21 -13.35
C GLU A 99 20.38 -2.16 -12.19
N LEU A 100 20.16 -3.28 -11.50
CA LEU A 100 19.26 -3.33 -10.34
C LEU A 100 19.77 -2.55 -9.13
N MET A 101 21.10 -2.42 -8.99
CA MET A 101 21.71 -1.63 -7.92
C MET A 101 21.64 -0.12 -8.21
N THR A 102 21.64 0.28 -9.49
CA THR A 102 21.52 1.69 -9.89
C THR A 102 20.07 2.16 -9.93
N ASP A 103 19.12 1.30 -10.30
CA ASP A 103 17.69 1.63 -10.34
C ASP A 103 17.09 1.90 -8.95
N GLU A 104 17.64 1.36 -7.86
CA GLU A 104 17.16 1.65 -6.50
C GLU A 104 17.46 3.11 -6.07
N GLN A 105 18.38 3.82 -6.75
CA GLN A 105 18.55 5.27 -6.60
C GLN A 105 17.46 6.08 -7.34
N SER A 106 16.67 5.44 -8.20
CA SER A 106 15.58 6.10 -8.92
C SER A 106 14.34 5.20 -8.94
N VAL A 107 13.63 5.15 -7.80
CA VAL A 107 12.30 4.53 -7.75
C VAL A 107 11.34 5.37 -8.60
N LYS A 108 11.33 5.13 -9.92
CA LYS A 108 10.35 5.70 -10.82
C LYS A 108 9.02 4.98 -10.56
N PRO A 109 7.91 5.72 -10.37
CA PRO A 109 6.62 5.12 -10.14
C PRO A 109 6.23 4.27 -11.35
N LYS A 110 5.98 2.97 -11.13
CA LYS A 110 5.46 2.07 -12.17
C LYS A 110 4.09 2.57 -12.61
N LYS A 111 3.97 2.96 -13.89
CA LYS A 111 2.68 3.33 -14.49
C LYS A 111 1.68 2.17 -14.33
N PRO A 112 0.43 2.45 -13.94
CA PRO A 112 -0.59 1.43 -13.80
C PRO A 112 -0.86 0.77 -15.16
N ARG A 113 -0.81 -0.57 -15.20
CA ARG A 113 -1.18 -1.36 -16.38
C ARG A 113 -2.69 -1.21 -16.60
N LYS A 114 -3.08 -0.78 -17.81
CA LYS A 114 -4.50 -0.74 -18.21
C LYS A 114 -5.09 -2.15 -18.12
N PRO A 115 -6.30 -2.31 -17.55
CA PRO A 115 -6.98 -3.60 -17.52
C PRO A 115 -7.28 -4.05 -18.96
N ARG A 116 -6.98 -5.32 -19.23
CA ARG A 116 -7.23 -5.99 -20.52
C ARG A 116 -8.74 -6.23 -20.60
N SER A 117 -9.42 -5.58 -21.53
CA SER A 117 -10.86 -5.79 -21.76
C SER A 117 -11.12 -7.26 -22.12
N PRO A 118 -12.15 -7.91 -21.54
CA PRO A 118 -12.51 -9.27 -21.91
C PRO A 118 -12.98 -9.30 -23.37
N LYS A 119 -12.41 -10.24 -24.12
CA LYS A 119 -12.72 -10.49 -25.54
C LYS A 119 -14.13 -11.09 -25.63
N SER A 120 -14.98 -10.42 -26.40
CA SER A 120 -16.35 -10.85 -26.71
C SER A 120 -16.36 -12.27 -27.25
N SER A 121 -17.11 -13.15 -26.56
CA SER A 121 -17.50 -14.45 -27.06
C SER A 121 -18.48 -14.26 -28.21
N SER A 122 -18.05 -14.64 -29.40
CA SER A 122 -18.87 -14.96 -30.56
C SER A 122 -19.78 -16.14 -30.26
N THR A 123 -21.08 -15.98 -30.43
CA THR A 123 -22.04 -17.08 -30.57
C THR A 123 -22.78 -16.88 -31.89
N GLU A 124 -22.61 -17.86 -32.79
CA GLU A 124 -23.35 -18.00 -34.04
C GLU A 124 -24.80 -18.44 -33.78
N GLY A 125 -25.73 -17.89 -34.59
CA GLY A 125 -26.81 -18.65 -35.24
C GLY A 125 -28.07 -18.98 -34.46
N VAL A 126 -29.15 -18.19 -34.65
CA VAL A 126 -30.48 -18.74 -34.96
C VAL A 126 -31.17 -17.79 -35.96
N SER A 127 -31.49 -18.35 -37.12
CA SER A 127 -32.26 -17.76 -38.21
C SER A 127 -33.76 -17.83 -37.90
N VAL A 128 -34.49 -16.72 -37.97
CA VAL A 128 -35.88 -16.69 -38.44
C VAL A 128 -36.23 -15.28 -38.92
N ASP A 129 -36.53 -15.16 -40.21
CA ASP A 129 -37.30 -14.10 -40.86
C ASP A 129 -38.47 -14.81 -41.59
N PRO A 130 -39.51 -14.12 -42.11
CA PRO A 130 -40.04 -12.79 -41.80
C PRO A 130 -41.58 -12.81 -41.64
N VAL A 131 -42.19 -11.81 -40.99
CA VAL A 131 -43.63 -11.52 -41.19
C VAL A 131 -43.84 -10.03 -41.47
N THR A 132 -44.60 -9.84 -42.53
CA THR A 132 -44.77 -8.66 -43.37
C THR A 132 -45.94 -7.78 -42.88
N THR A 133 -45.75 -6.46 -42.98
CA THR A 133 -46.76 -5.37 -43.19
C THR A 133 -47.75 -4.97 -42.08
N PRO A 134 -48.41 -3.78 -42.15
CA PRO A 134 -48.12 -2.57 -42.94
C PRO A 134 -48.19 -1.22 -42.16
N THR A 135 -47.67 -0.20 -42.84
CA THR A 135 -47.96 1.24 -42.78
C THR A 135 -49.38 1.64 -42.32
N SER A 136 -49.48 2.63 -41.43
CA SER A 136 -50.58 3.60 -41.42
C SER A 136 -50.14 4.94 -40.81
N ASP A 137 -50.06 5.96 -41.67
CA ASP A 137 -50.20 7.39 -41.31
C ASP A 137 -51.60 7.68 -40.78
N PHE A 138 -51.71 8.62 -39.82
CA PHE A 138 -52.83 9.53 -39.46
C PHE A 138 -52.63 9.94 -37.98
N SER A 139 -52.56 11.20 -37.51
CA SER A 139 -52.64 12.57 -38.05
C SER A 139 -51.90 13.49 -37.08
#